data_AF-C1MWL1-F1
#
_entry.id   AF-C1MWL1-F1
#
_cell.length_a   1.000
_cell.length_b   1.000
_cell.length_c   1.000
_cell.angle_alpha   90.00
_cell.angle_beta   90.00
_cell.angle_gamma   90.00
#
_symmetry.space_group_name_H-M   'P 1'
#
loop_
_entity.id
_entity.type
_entity.pdbx_description
1 polymer ?
#
loop_
_entity_poly.entity_id
_entity_poly.type
_entity_poly.pdbx_seq_one_letter_code
_entity_poly.pdbx_strand_id
1 'polypeptide(L)'
;MASASASKPGGGGGGGGAPQAAAVDYAAIIATKTAMPRLPDDPPVARTGWPYVAQLKELCIELFAKHFNANPSFESLPPDVVKRVVDILGADLPIETAGELIDDESYWERRAVATFSRCDPVRHGRSWKQLFFERHCEAAIRAHDATNSTAEENDALARLLSYAGKYARALDVVCLPGRFDAKMLFRRMPWLASLGVRYKPGEEIGMGFDKSLFGATLSDVKAIAAAVESAETLLTLDLAGNLIDDEKARCVFLTLVPIRPRSRGWRRAASSRIAASSA
;
A
#
# COMPACT_ATOMS: atom_id res chain seq x y z
N MET A 1 105.28 -46.64 5.72
CA MET A 1 104.33 -45.95 6.62
C MET A 1 102.97 -45.91 5.92
N ALA A 2 102.00 -46.68 6.45
CA ALA A 2 100.56 -46.80 6.14
C ALA A 2 100.15 -46.99 4.65
N SER A 3 99.67 -48.15 4.12
CA SER A 3 98.55 -49.06 4.47
C SER A 3 97.23 -48.32 4.76
N ALA A 4 96.04 -48.64 4.20
CA ALA A 4 95.57 -49.67 3.28
C ALA A 4 94.15 -49.32 2.73
N SER A 5 93.81 -49.90 1.58
CA SER A 5 92.55 -50.56 1.14
C SER A 5 91.12 -50.06 1.51
N ALA A 6 90.31 -49.94 0.45
CA ALA A 6 88.98 -50.55 0.18
C ALA A 6 87.66 -50.14 0.91
N SER A 7 86.62 -50.06 0.06
CA SER A 7 85.20 -50.46 0.21
C SER A 7 84.09 -49.40 0.29
N LYS A 8 83.23 -49.44 -0.74
CA LYS A 8 81.83 -48.95 -0.86
C LYS A 8 80.88 -49.77 0.06
N PRO A 9 79.54 -49.55 0.10
CA PRO A 9 78.68 -48.37 -0.16
C PRO A 9 77.58 -48.18 0.93
N GLY A 10 76.69 -47.18 0.81
CA GLY A 10 75.41 -47.20 1.54
C GLY A 10 74.64 -45.88 1.50
N GLY A 11 73.48 -45.87 0.83
CA GLY A 11 72.61 -44.70 0.70
C GLY A 11 71.71 -44.43 1.91
N GLY A 12 71.14 -43.24 1.96
CA GLY A 12 70.07 -42.85 2.88
C GLY A 12 69.41 -41.57 2.38
N GLY A 13 68.15 -41.68 1.95
CA GLY A 13 67.37 -40.60 1.37
C GLY A 13 67.03 -39.50 2.37
N GLY A 14 67.24 -38.24 1.96
CA GLY A 14 66.75 -37.06 2.65
C GLY A 14 65.34 -36.73 2.18
N GLY A 15 64.34 -36.94 3.04
CA GLY A 15 63.00 -36.40 2.86
C GLY A 15 63.00 -34.89 3.07
N GLY A 16 62.71 -34.13 2.01
CA GLY A 16 62.47 -32.69 2.11
C GLY A 16 61.10 -32.42 2.73
N GLY A 17 61.08 -31.98 3.99
CA GLY A 17 59.91 -31.38 4.61
C GLY A 17 59.73 -29.94 4.13
N ALA A 18 58.59 -29.64 3.52
CA ALA A 18 58.19 -28.29 3.18
C ALA A 18 58.03 -27.41 4.44
N PRO A 19 58.38 -26.11 4.41
CA PRO A 19 58.20 -25.23 5.56
C PRO A 19 56.70 -24.99 5.78
N GLN A 20 56.23 -25.31 6.99
CA GLN A 20 54.85 -25.10 7.40
C GLN A 20 54.64 -23.61 7.67
N ALA A 21 53.76 -22.97 6.90
CA ALA A 21 53.40 -21.57 7.07
C ALA A 21 52.81 -21.35 8.47
N ALA A 22 53.49 -20.53 9.29
CA ALA A 22 53.04 -20.18 10.63
C ALA A 22 51.65 -19.51 10.55
N ALA A 23 50.66 -20.10 11.22
CA ALA A 23 49.34 -19.51 11.34
C ALA A 23 49.45 -18.20 12.13
N VAL A 24 49.16 -17.08 11.48
CA VAL A 24 49.14 -15.76 12.12
C VAL A 24 48.05 -15.76 13.19
N ASP A 25 48.42 -15.52 14.45
CA ASP A 25 47.47 -15.42 15.55
C ASP A 25 46.78 -14.05 15.53
N TYR A 26 45.68 -14.01 14.79
CA TYR A 26 44.85 -12.81 14.67
C TYR A 26 44.22 -12.39 16.01
N ALA A 27 44.05 -13.30 16.98
CA ALA A 27 43.44 -12.97 18.25
C ALA A 27 44.35 -12.07 19.12
N ALA A 28 45.65 -12.34 19.12
CA ALA A 28 46.65 -11.51 19.80
C ALA A 28 46.76 -10.10 19.19
N ILE A 29 46.61 -9.99 17.86
CA ILE A 29 46.65 -8.70 17.14
C ILE A 29 45.42 -7.85 17.47
N ILE A 30 44.24 -8.46 17.61
CA ILE A 30 43.00 -7.74 17.92
C ILE A 30 43.02 -7.22 19.36
N ALA A 31 43.55 -8.00 20.31
CA ALA A 31 43.61 -7.63 21.72
C ALA A 31 44.44 -6.37 22.03
N THR A 32 45.38 -6.01 21.15
CA THR A 32 46.27 -4.85 21.31
C THR A 32 45.75 -3.58 20.64
N LYS A 33 44.70 -3.66 19.82
CA LYS A 33 44.13 -2.49 19.13
C LYS A 33 42.98 -1.88 19.94
N THR A 34 43.22 -0.70 20.49
CA THR A 34 42.17 0.15 21.09
C THR A 34 41.52 1.03 20.03
N ALA A 35 40.19 0.92 19.88
CA ALA A 35 39.43 1.76 18.96
C ALA A 35 39.32 3.19 19.50
N MET A 36 39.62 4.18 18.67
CA MET A 36 39.42 5.60 19.01
C MET A 36 37.94 5.99 18.88
N PRO A 37 37.47 7.02 19.62
CA PRO A 37 36.13 7.58 19.45
C PRO A 37 35.95 8.15 18.04
N ARG A 38 34.74 8.03 17.47
CA ARG A 38 34.41 8.61 16.17
C ARG A 38 34.41 10.14 16.21
N LEU A 39 34.91 10.77 15.15
CA LEU A 39 34.74 12.20 14.95
C LEU A 39 33.36 12.50 14.32
N PRO A 40 32.82 13.72 14.48
CA PRO A 40 31.48 14.09 14.02
C PRO A 40 31.22 13.92 12.51
N ASP A 41 32.27 13.99 11.69
CA ASP A 41 32.19 13.96 10.22
C ASP A 41 32.63 12.61 9.61
N ASP A 42 32.83 11.57 10.42
CA ASP A 42 33.23 10.26 9.90
C ASP A 42 32.11 9.63 9.07
N PRO A 43 32.40 9.07 7.87
CA PRO A 43 31.43 8.33 7.11
C PRO A 43 30.89 7.13 7.93
N PRO A 44 29.60 6.77 7.75
CA PRO A 44 29.02 5.63 8.45
C PRO A 44 29.84 4.37 8.15
N VAL A 45 30.07 3.54 9.16
CA VAL A 45 30.91 2.34 9.05
C VAL A 45 30.34 1.46 7.95
N ALA A 46 31.16 1.19 6.92
CA ALA A 46 30.83 0.13 5.99
C ALA A 46 30.74 -1.19 6.78
N ARG A 47 29.54 -1.77 6.86
CA ARG A 47 29.28 -3.06 7.53
C ARG A 47 29.78 -4.25 6.70
N THR A 48 30.77 -4.03 5.86
CA THR A 48 31.28 -4.97 4.87
C THR A 48 32.80 -5.08 5.01
N GLY A 49 33.28 -6.29 5.23
CA GLY A 49 34.71 -6.59 5.33
C GLY A 49 35.20 -6.89 6.77
N TRP A 50 36.26 -7.70 6.84
CA TRP A 50 36.93 -8.05 8.08
C TRP A 50 37.50 -6.78 8.76
N PRO A 51 37.39 -6.60 10.09
CA PRO A 51 36.96 -7.55 11.14
C PRO A 51 35.47 -7.43 11.52
N TYR A 52 34.64 -6.74 10.74
CA TYR A 52 33.24 -6.51 11.08
C TYR A 52 32.39 -7.74 10.73
N VAL A 53 32.00 -8.51 11.75
CA VAL A 53 31.05 -9.61 11.62
C VAL A 53 29.69 -9.13 12.12
N ALA A 54 28.71 -9.06 11.22
CA ALA A 54 27.32 -8.72 11.58
C ALA A 54 26.79 -9.73 12.60
N GLN A 55 25.99 -9.27 13.56
CA GLN A 55 25.45 -10.19 14.56
C GLN A 55 24.51 -11.18 13.89
N LEU A 56 24.49 -12.44 14.34
CA LEU A 56 23.56 -13.44 13.81
C LEU A 56 22.10 -12.94 13.84
N LYS A 57 21.73 -12.19 14.89
CA LYS A 57 20.41 -11.56 15.01
C LYS A 57 20.09 -10.61 13.85
N GLU A 58 21.06 -9.80 13.42
CA GLU A 58 20.90 -8.84 12.33
C GLU A 58 20.78 -9.56 10.98
N LEU A 59 21.60 -10.58 10.74
CA LEU A 59 21.52 -11.41 9.56
C LEU A 59 20.17 -12.14 9.46
N CYS A 60 19.66 -12.66 10.58
CA CYS A 60 18.34 -13.28 10.63
C CYS A 60 17.22 -12.29 10.30
N ILE A 61 17.31 -11.05 10.81
CA ILE A 61 16.34 -9.99 10.51
C ILE A 61 16.36 -9.64 9.01
N GLU A 62 17.55 -9.47 8.42
CA GLU A 62 17.69 -9.16 7.00
C GLU A 62 17.18 -10.29 6.10
N LEU A 63 17.51 -11.54 6.43
CA LEU A 63 17.01 -12.70 5.69
C LEU A 63 15.49 -12.84 5.82
N PHE A 64 14.95 -12.60 7.01
CA PHE A 64 13.51 -12.62 7.24
C PHE A 64 12.80 -11.54 6.41
N ALA A 65 13.32 -10.30 6.41
CA ALA A 65 12.77 -9.22 5.61
C ALA A 65 12.82 -9.53 4.09
N LYS A 66 13.92 -10.13 3.61
CA LYS A 66 14.06 -10.55 2.19
C LYS A 66 13.07 -11.64 1.79
N HIS A 67 12.78 -12.58 2.68
CA HIS A 67 11.86 -13.69 2.41
C HIS A 67 10.46 -13.47 2.98
N PHE A 68 10.13 -12.24 3.39
CA PHE A 68 8.86 -11.93 4.03
C PHE A 68 7.65 -12.25 3.15
N ASN A 69 7.78 -12.08 1.82
CA ASN A 69 6.71 -12.40 0.88
C ASN A 69 6.36 -13.90 0.85
N ALA A 70 7.31 -14.79 1.20
CA ALA A 70 7.06 -16.23 1.22
C ALA A 70 6.30 -16.67 2.48
N ASN A 71 6.62 -16.07 3.63
CA ASN A 71 6.00 -16.38 4.92
C ASN A 71 5.73 -15.09 5.71
N PRO A 72 4.64 -14.38 5.41
CA PRO A 72 4.34 -13.10 6.04
C PRO A 72 3.66 -13.32 7.41
N SER A 73 4.43 -13.27 8.50
CA SER A 73 3.89 -13.35 9.87
C SER A 73 4.75 -12.59 10.90
N PHE A 74 4.08 -11.94 11.86
CA PHE A 74 4.74 -11.23 12.97
C PHE A 74 4.40 -11.83 14.36
N GLU A 75 3.58 -12.88 14.42
CA GLU A 75 2.92 -13.37 15.65
C GLU A 75 3.85 -13.70 16.84
N SER A 76 5.10 -14.05 16.58
CA SER A 76 6.07 -14.44 17.61
C SER A 76 7.22 -13.46 17.81
N LEU A 77 7.20 -12.31 17.12
CA LEU A 77 8.31 -11.37 17.12
C LEU A 77 8.11 -10.25 18.15
N PRO A 78 9.12 -9.93 18.97
CA PRO A 78 9.13 -8.75 19.81
C PRO A 78 8.95 -7.44 19.01
N PRO A 79 8.31 -6.40 19.57
CA PRO A 79 7.98 -5.17 18.84
C PRO A 79 9.22 -4.41 18.32
N ASP A 80 10.36 -4.51 19.02
CA ASP A 80 11.63 -3.91 18.60
C ASP A 80 12.26 -4.62 17.38
N VAL A 81 11.99 -5.92 17.23
CA VAL A 81 12.42 -6.69 16.06
C VAL A 81 11.47 -6.43 14.90
N VAL A 82 10.16 -6.39 15.16
CA VAL A 82 9.14 -6.06 14.14
C VAL A 82 9.44 -4.73 13.48
N LYS A 83 9.70 -3.67 14.28
CA LYS A 83 10.05 -2.36 13.74
C LYS A 83 11.27 -2.41 12.81
N ARG A 84 12.33 -3.10 13.24
CA ARG A 84 13.55 -3.28 12.42
C ARG A 84 13.29 -4.03 11.12
N VAL A 85 12.45 -5.08 11.16
CA VAL A 85 12.04 -5.80 9.95
C VAL A 85 11.27 -4.86 9.04
N VAL A 86 10.28 -4.14 9.55
CA VAL A 86 9.43 -3.21 8.79
C VAL A 86 10.26 -2.10 8.14
N ASP A 87 11.28 -1.59 8.83
CA ASP A 87 12.22 -0.60 8.29
C ASP A 87 13.04 -1.16 7.10
N ILE A 88 13.29 -2.48 7.05
CA ILE A 88 14.02 -3.13 5.96
C ILE A 88 13.08 -3.58 4.82
N LEU A 89 11.80 -3.82 5.10
CA LEU A 89 10.84 -4.29 4.10
C LEU A 89 10.75 -3.34 2.89
N GLY A 90 10.67 -3.95 1.72
CA GLY A 90 10.42 -3.26 0.46
C GLY A 90 8.99 -2.72 0.35
N ALA A 91 8.84 -1.67 -0.46
CA ALA A 91 7.55 -1.05 -0.78
C ALA A 91 6.69 -1.88 -1.77
N ASP A 92 7.22 -3.01 -2.26
CA ASP A 92 6.67 -3.88 -3.30
C ASP A 92 5.78 -5.03 -2.76
N LEU A 93 5.57 -5.10 -1.45
CA LEU A 93 4.76 -6.14 -0.82
C LEU A 93 3.29 -6.10 -1.32
N PRO A 94 2.61 -7.25 -1.53
CA PRO A 94 1.19 -7.26 -1.88
C PRO A 94 0.36 -6.43 -0.91
N ILE A 95 -0.54 -5.61 -1.45
CA ILE A 95 -1.28 -4.62 -0.67
C ILE A 95 -2.16 -5.25 0.42
N GLU A 96 -2.70 -6.44 0.15
CA GLU A 96 -3.53 -7.21 1.08
C GLU A 96 -2.71 -7.74 2.27
N THR A 97 -1.52 -8.25 2.00
CA THR A 97 -0.59 -8.73 3.03
C THR A 97 -0.04 -7.58 3.87
N ALA A 98 0.37 -6.49 3.21
CA ALA A 98 0.88 -5.31 3.88
C ALA A 98 -0.20 -4.64 4.75
N GLY A 99 -1.42 -4.51 4.22
CA GLY A 99 -2.54 -3.89 4.93
C GLY A 99 -2.96 -4.64 6.19
N GLU A 100 -2.89 -5.98 6.19
CA GLU A 100 -3.32 -6.77 7.35
C GLU A 100 -2.23 -6.86 8.43
N LEU A 101 -0.96 -6.91 8.04
CA LEU A 101 0.16 -7.19 8.95
C LEU A 101 0.93 -5.95 9.41
N ILE A 102 0.89 -4.86 8.63
CA ILE A 102 1.71 -3.66 8.88
C ILE A 102 0.81 -2.48 9.22
N ASP A 103 0.86 -2.07 10.48
CA ASP A 103 0.23 -0.84 10.98
C ASP A 103 1.21 0.32 11.15
N ASP A 104 2.52 0.09 10.95
CA ASP A 104 3.53 1.13 11.11
C ASP A 104 3.42 2.20 10.01
N GLU A 105 3.19 3.44 10.43
CA GLU A 105 3.00 4.60 9.54
C GLU A 105 4.26 4.95 8.73
N SER A 106 5.46 4.65 9.24
CA SER A 106 6.73 4.92 8.55
C SER A 106 6.90 4.04 7.31
N TYR A 107 6.38 2.80 7.34
CA TYR A 107 6.33 1.95 6.16
C TYR A 107 5.42 2.54 5.08
N TRP A 108 4.21 2.96 5.46
CA TRP A 108 3.24 3.52 4.53
C TRP A 108 3.68 4.88 3.98
N GLU A 109 4.39 5.69 4.77
CA GLU A 109 5.03 6.92 4.30
C GLU A 109 6.03 6.63 3.17
N ARG A 110 7.00 5.73 3.41
CA ARG A 110 7.99 5.36 2.38
C ARG A 110 7.33 4.81 1.13
N ARG A 111 6.33 3.94 1.30
CA ARG A 111 5.59 3.35 0.18
C ARG A 111 4.79 4.39 -0.60
N ALA A 112 4.11 5.31 0.08
CA ALA A 112 3.32 6.36 -0.54
C ALA A 112 4.21 7.36 -1.30
N VAL A 113 5.31 7.81 -0.70
CA VAL A 113 6.27 8.74 -1.33
C VAL A 113 6.97 8.10 -2.53
N ALA A 114 7.24 6.80 -2.50
CA ALA A 114 7.80 6.09 -3.64
C ALA A 114 6.80 5.92 -4.79
N THR A 115 5.50 5.84 -4.49
CA THR A 115 4.44 5.56 -5.49
C THR A 115 3.83 6.83 -6.06
N PHE A 116 3.66 7.87 -5.25
CA PHE A 116 2.92 9.09 -5.60
C PHE A 116 3.83 10.31 -5.50
N SER A 117 3.75 11.20 -6.49
CA SER A 117 4.55 12.43 -6.55
C SER A 117 4.14 13.48 -5.52
N ARG A 118 2.89 13.47 -5.05
CA ARG A 118 2.35 14.42 -4.08
C ARG A 118 1.53 13.70 -3.02
N CYS A 119 2.04 13.72 -1.79
CA CYS A 119 1.39 13.15 -0.63
C CYS A 119 1.07 14.25 0.39
N ASP A 120 -0.19 14.28 0.87
CA ASP A 120 -0.62 15.19 1.93
C ASP A 120 -1.47 14.43 2.96
N PRO A 121 -0.85 13.81 3.98
CA PRO A 121 -1.56 12.99 4.97
C PRO A 121 -2.61 13.77 5.76
N VAL A 122 -2.52 15.11 5.83
CA VAL A 122 -3.48 15.92 6.59
C VAL A 122 -4.89 15.81 6.01
N ARG A 123 -5.01 15.70 4.68
CA ARG A 123 -6.32 15.53 4.01
C ARG A 123 -6.92 14.14 4.16
N HIS A 124 -6.10 13.18 4.60
CA HIS A 124 -6.43 11.76 4.68
C HIS A 124 -6.38 11.26 6.13
N GLY A 125 -6.88 12.08 7.07
CA GLY A 125 -6.99 11.69 8.49
C GLY A 125 -5.67 11.61 9.26
N ARG A 126 -4.58 12.18 8.73
CA ARG A 126 -3.21 12.08 9.28
C ARG A 126 -2.68 10.64 9.37
N SER A 127 -3.15 9.76 8.49
CA SER A 127 -2.61 8.40 8.32
C SER A 127 -2.09 8.21 6.90
N TRP A 128 -0.83 7.79 6.79
CA TRP A 128 -0.19 7.37 5.55
C TRP A 128 -0.79 6.09 5.01
N LYS A 129 -1.20 5.17 5.88
CA LYS A 129 -1.92 3.96 5.49
C LYS A 129 -3.20 4.32 4.77
N GLN A 130 -4.02 5.18 5.38
CA GLN A 130 -5.24 5.69 4.78
C GLN A 130 -4.98 6.40 3.44
N LEU A 131 -4.02 7.34 3.40
CA LEU A 131 -3.62 8.05 2.18
C LEU A 131 -3.26 7.09 1.05
N PHE A 132 -2.45 6.07 1.35
CA PHE A 132 -1.99 5.11 0.35
C PHE A 132 -3.18 4.35 -0.26
N PHE A 133 -4.06 3.81 0.57
CA PHE A 133 -5.25 3.08 0.09
C PHE A 133 -6.19 3.96 -0.73
N GLU A 134 -6.43 5.21 -0.30
CA GLU A 134 -7.30 6.14 -1.00
C GLU A 134 -6.72 6.50 -2.38
N ARG A 135 -5.46 6.90 -2.44
CA ARG A 135 -4.77 7.21 -3.71
C ARG A 135 -4.64 5.99 -4.63
N HIS A 136 -4.40 4.81 -4.06
CA HIS A 136 -4.29 3.58 -4.84
C HIS A 136 -5.64 3.19 -5.47
N CYS A 137 -6.75 3.30 -4.72
CA CYS A 137 -8.09 3.13 -5.24
C CYS A 137 -8.41 4.13 -6.34
N GLU A 138 -8.11 5.42 -6.14
CA GLU A 138 -8.34 6.45 -7.14
C GLU A 138 -7.56 6.19 -8.43
N ALA A 139 -6.30 5.73 -8.32
CA ALA A 139 -5.50 5.36 -9.47
C ALA A 139 -6.09 4.15 -10.21
N ALA A 140 -6.54 3.13 -9.48
CA ALA A 140 -7.19 1.95 -10.05
C ALA A 140 -8.51 2.31 -10.75
N ILE A 141 -9.36 3.13 -10.13
CA ILE A 141 -10.62 3.61 -10.72
C ILE A 141 -10.34 4.46 -11.97
N ARG A 142 -9.32 5.31 -11.94
CA ARG A 142 -8.93 6.16 -13.08
C ARG A 142 -8.45 5.35 -14.28
N ALA A 143 -7.68 4.29 -14.05
CA ALA A 143 -7.17 3.41 -15.10
C ALA A 143 -8.26 2.50 -15.69
N HIS A 144 -9.29 2.22 -14.89
CA HIS A 144 -10.36 1.31 -15.26
C HIS A 144 -11.38 1.95 -16.22
N ASP A 145 -11.94 1.15 -17.12
CA ASP A 145 -13.01 1.55 -18.02
C ASP A 145 -14.23 0.66 -17.80
N ALA A 146 -15.22 1.15 -17.03
CA ALA A 146 -16.42 0.37 -16.74
C ALA A 146 -17.20 -0.11 -17.98
N THR A 147 -16.99 0.49 -19.16
CA THR A 147 -17.69 0.11 -20.40
C THR A 147 -16.95 -0.91 -21.24
N ASN A 148 -15.62 -0.87 -21.25
CA ASN A 148 -14.79 -1.69 -22.13
C ASN A 148 -13.96 -2.76 -21.40
N SER A 149 -13.86 -2.67 -20.06
CA SER A 149 -13.10 -3.64 -19.27
C SER A 149 -13.75 -5.01 -19.24
N THR A 150 -12.90 -6.04 -19.17
CA THR A 150 -13.35 -7.44 -19.08
C THR A 150 -14.01 -7.72 -17.73
N ALA A 151 -14.82 -8.79 -17.66
CA ALA A 151 -15.43 -9.21 -16.40
C ALA A 151 -14.39 -9.47 -15.30
N GLU A 152 -13.21 -10.01 -15.67
CA GLU A 152 -12.12 -10.29 -14.73
C GLU A 152 -11.48 -9.01 -14.17
N GLU A 153 -11.31 -7.98 -15.00
CA GLU A 153 -10.81 -6.66 -14.57
C GLU A 153 -11.81 -5.96 -13.64
N ASN A 154 -13.11 -6.03 -13.95
CA ASN A 154 -14.18 -5.52 -13.11
C ASN A 154 -14.19 -6.21 -11.73
N ASP A 155 -14.01 -7.53 -11.71
CA ASP A 155 -13.92 -8.32 -10.48
C ASP A 155 -12.63 -8.03 -9.70
N ALA A 156 -11.51 -7.80 -10.38
CA ALA A 156 -10.25 -7.39 -9.75
C ALA A 156 -10.38 -6.03 -9.07
N LEU A 157 -10.97 -5.03 -9.74
CA LEU A 157 -11.26 -3.73 -9.15
C LEU A 157 -12.23 -3.87 -7.96
N ALA A 158 -13.28 -4.68 -8.10
CA ALA A 158 -14.25 -4.90 -7.03
C ALA A 158 -13.61 -5.53 -5.78
N ARG A 159 -12.65 -6.46 -5.95
CA ARG A 159 -11.87 -7.05 -4.85
C ARG A 159 -11.00 -6.00 -4.17
N LEU A 160 -10.28 -5.20 -4.95
CA LEU A 160 -9.44 -4.11 -4.44
C LEU A 160 -10.26 -3.10 -3.62
N LEU A 161 -11.40 -2.64 -4.16
CA LEU A 161 -12.28 -1.70 -3.48
C LEU A 161 -12.87 -2.30 -2.20
N SER A 162 -13.23 -3.58 -2.22
CA SER A 162 -13.74 -4.29 -1.04
C SER A 162 -12.70 -4.37 0.07
N TYR A 163 -11.44 -4.60 -0.27
CA TYR A 163 -10.35 -4.67 0.71
C TYR A 163 -9.99 -3.26 1.23
N ALA A 164 -9.78 -2.31 0.33
CA ALA A 164 -9.42 -0.95 0.66
C ALA A 164 -10.52 -0.19 1.42
N GLY A 165 -11.79 -0.58 1.25
CA GLY A 165 -12.94 -0.02 1.98
C GLY A 165 -12.86 -0.14 3.50
N LYS A 166 -11.96 -0.96 4.05
CA LYS A 166 -11.65 -1.00 5.48
C LYS A 166 -10.91 0.25 5.97
N TYR A 167 -10.04 0.81 5.13
CA TYR A 167 -9.11 1.89 5.48
C TYR A 167 -9.50 3.23 4.84
N ALA A 168 -9.97 3.20 3.60
CA ALA A 168 -10.32 4.41 2.85
C ALA A 168 -11.65 5.01 3.31
N ARG A 169 -11.66 6.34 3.49
CA ARG A 169 -12.81 7.15 3.93
C ARG A 169 -13.13 8.29 2.97
N ALA A 170 -12.14 8.78 2.24
CA ALA A 170 -12.26 9.88 1.29
C ALA A 170 -11.65 9.47 -0.07
N LEU A 171 -12.39 9.68 -1.16
CA LEU A 171 -11.88 9.45 -2.51
C LEU A 171 -12.12 10.68 -3.38
N ASP A 172 -11.09 11.11 -4.11
CA ASP A 172 -11.15 12.15 -5.14
C ASP A 172 -10.83 11.53 -6.50
N VAL A 173 -11.87 11.01 -7.13
CA VAL A 173 -11.79 10.28 -8.38
C VAL A 173 -11.71 11.26 -9.55
N VAL A 174 -10.75 11.03 -10.44
CA VAL A 174 -10.71 11.69 -11.75
C VAL A 174 -10.81 10.62 -12.81
N CYS A 175 -11.79 10.72 -13.70
CA CYS A 175 -12.07 9.72 -14.72
C CYS A 175 -12.66 10.37 -15.98
N LEU A 176 -12.78 9.59 -17.06
CA LEU A 176 -13.50 10.01 -18.25
C LEU A 176 -15.01 9.78 -18.09
N PRO A 177 -15.85 10.56 -18.79
CA PRO A 177 -17.29 10.37 -18.77
C PRO A 177 -17.69 8.94 -19.19
N GLY A 178 -18.72 8.37 -18.57
CA GLY A 178 -19.22 7.02 -18.83
C GLY A 178 -18.39 5.87 -18.24
N ARG A 179 -17.19 6.12 -17.70
CA ARG A 179 -16.31 5.06 -17.17
C ARG A 179 -16.44 4.78 -15.68
N PHE A 180 -17.20 5.60 -14.95
CA PHE A 180 -17.29 5.52 -13.50
C PHE A 180 -18.57 4.83 -13.04
N ASP A 181 -18.44 3.64 -12.46
CA ASP A 181 -19.53 2.93 -11.81
C ASP A 181 -19.64 3.31 -10.32
N ALA A 182 -20.38 4.39 -10.05
CA ALA A 182 -20.66 4.84 -8.69
C ALA A 182 -21.37 3.77 -7.85
N LYS A 183 -22.25 2.96 -8.46
CA LYS A 183 -23.03 1.94 -7.76
C LYS A 183 -22.13 0.81 -7.25
N MET A 184 -21.16 0.37 -8.06
CA MET A 184 -20.14 -0.58 -7.64
C MET A 184 -19.33 -0.03 -6.46
N LEU A 185 -18.92 1.24 -6.54
CA LEU A 185 -18.12 1.90 -5.50
C LEU A 185 -18.84 1.86 -4.15
N PHE A 186 -20.07 2.38 -4.06
CA PHE A 186 -20.82 2.41 -2.80
C PHE A 186 -21.18 1.02 -2.27
N ARG A 187 -21.38 0.03 -3.16
CA ARG A 187 -21.60 -1.37 -2.74
C ARG A 187 -20.37 -1.99 -2.08
N ARG A 188 -19.16 -1.65 -2.55
CA ARG A 188 -17.90 -2.21 -2.02
C ARG A 188 -17.31 -1.39 -0.88
N MET A 189 -17.62 -0.09 -0.82
CA MET A 189 -17.12 0.85 0.19
C MET A 189 -18.29 1.56 0.90
N PRO A 190 -19.02 0.85 1.78
CA PRO A 190 -20.21 1.39 2.45
C PRO A 190 -19.88 2.49 3.48
N TRP A 191 -18.61 2.63 3.87
CA TRP A 191 -18.15 3.59 4.88
C TRP A 191 -17.46 4.83 4.30
N LEU A 192 -17.69 5.10 3.02
CA LEU A 192 -17.13 6.25 2.32
C LEU A 192 -17.80 7.55 2.81
N ALA A 193 -17.04 8.41 3.48
CA ALA A 193 -17.53 9.65 4.05
C ALA A 193 -17.39 10.86 3.10
N SER A 194 -16.41 10.80 2.18
CA SER A 194 -16.17 11.87 1.21
C SER A 194 -15.95 11.30 -0.18
N LEU A 195 -16.69 11.82 -1.16
CA LEU A 195 -16.51 11.49 -2.56
C LEU A 195 -16.42 12.77 -3.40
N GLY A 196 -15.26 13.00 -3.98
CA GLY A 196 -15.07 13.94 -5.09
C GLY A 196 -15.03 13.18 -6.40
N VAL A 197 -15.80 13.62 -7.41
CA VAL A 197 -15.72 13.06 -8.76
C VAL A 197 -15.47 14.19 -9.74
N ARG A 198 -14.43 14.07 -10.56
CA ARG A 198 -14.10 15.03 -11.60
C ARG A 198 -13.95 14.34 -12.95
N TYR A 199 -14.74 14.79 -13.91
CA TYR A 199 -14.72 14.29 -15.28
C TYR A 199 -13.82 15.15 -16.13
N LYS A 200 -12.59 14.70 -16.31
CA LYS A 200 -11.60 15.35 -17.17
C LYS A 200 -10.65 14.32 -17.76
N PRO A 201 -10.11 14.56 -18.95
CA PRO A 201 -9.06 13.72 -19.48
C PRO A 201 -7.76 13.91 -18.66
N GLY A 202 -6.87 12.92 -18.72
CA GLY A 202 -5.60 12.92 -17.98
C GLY A 202 -4.64 14.03 -18.42
N GLU A 203 -3.45 14.09 -17.81
CA GLU A 203 -2.44 15.11 -18.13
C GLU A 203 -1.94 15.06 -19.58
N GLU A 204 -2.14 13.95 -20.31
CA GLU A 204 -1.66 13.76 -21.68
C GLU A 204 -2.72 14.04 -22.76
N ILE A 205 -3.44 15.16 -22.65
CA ILE A 205 -4.23 15.65 -23.79
C ILE A 205 -3.26 16.40 -24.69
N GLY A 206 -2.63 15.68 -25.63
CA GLY A 206 -1.80 16.28 -26.67
C GLY A 206 -2.65 17.09 -27.67
N MET A 207 -2.38 16.97 -28.97
CA MET A 207 -3.14 17.70 -30.00
C MET A 207 -4.59 17.22 -30.20
N GLY A 208 -5.04 16.18 -29.48
CA GLY A 208 -6.38 15.59 -29.54
C GLY A 208 -7.38 16.22 -28.57
N PHE A 209 -7.45 17.55 -28.51
CA PHE A 209 -8.40 18.24 -27.64
C PHE A 209 -9.84 17.97 -28.11
N ASP A 210 -10.61 17.26 -27.29
CA ASP A 210 -12.05 17.11 -27.46
C ASP A 210 -12.77 17.66 -26.22
N LYS A 211 -13.56 18.72 -26.44
CA LYS A 211 -14.37 19.37 -25.41
C LYS A 211 -15.40 18.41 -24.81
N SER A 212 -15.82 17.37 -25.55
CA SER A 212 -16.79 16.38 -25.08
C SER A 212 -16.28 15.52 -23.93
N LEU A 213 -14.95 15.40 -23.77
CA LEU A 213 -14.31 14.63 -22.71
C LEU A 213 -14.26 15.35 -21.36
N PHE A 214 -14.67 16.62 -21.32
CA PHE A 214 -14.71 17.43 -20.11
C PHE A 214 -16.14 17.55 -19.57
N GLY A 215 -16.26 17.41 -18.26
CA GLY A 215 -17.53 17.54 -17.56
C GLY A 215 -18.34 16.24 -17.54
N ALA A 216 -19.33 16.20 -16.66
CA ALA A 216 -20.18 15.02 -16.47
C ALA A 216 -21.26 14.96 -17.56
N THR A 217 -21.54 13.77 -18.07
CA THR A 217 -22.76 13.54 -18.86
C THR A 217 -23.99 13.49 -17.93
N LEU A 218 -25.19 13.72 -18.49
CA LEU A 218 -26.43 13.58 -17.71
C LEU A 218 -26.61 12.15 -17.17
N SER A 219 -26.15 11.13 -17.92
CA SER A 219 -26.14 9.73 -17.48
C SER A 219 -25.23 9.49 -16.28
N ASP A 220 -24.02 10.07 -16.28
CA ASP A 220 -23.08 9.97 -15.16
C ASP A 220 -23.66 10.58 -13.88
N VAL A 221 -24.24 11.77 -14.02
CA VAL A 221 -24.88 12.47 -12.89
C VAL A 221 -26.06 11.68 -12.34
N LYS A 222 -26.89 11.09 -13.20
CA LYS A 222 -27.99 10.19 -12.79
C LYS A 222 -27.47 8.94 -12.07
N ALA A 223 -26.38 8.35 -12.55
CA ALA A 223 -25.77 7.17 -11.92
C ALA A 223 -25.22 7.50 -10.53
N ILE A 224 -24.52 8.63 -10.38
CA ILE A 224 -24.06 9.13 -9.07
C ILE A 224 -25.25 9.39 -8.16
N ALA A 225 -26.26 10.13 -8.63
CA ALA A 225 -27.44 10.48 -7.86
C ALA A 225 -28.18 9.24 -7.33
N ALA A 226 -28.37 8.22 -8.17
CA ALA A 226 -28.98 6.95 -7.78
C ALA A 226 -28.11 6.16 -6.79
N ALA A 227 -26.78 6.22 -6.92
CA ALA A 227 -25.88 5.52 -6.01
C ALA A 227 -25.80 6.20 -4.62
N VAL A 228 -25.90 7.54 -4.59
CA VAL A 228 -25.95 8.34 -3.35
C VAL A 228 -27.21 8.04 -2.54
N GLU A 229 -28.33 7.68 -3.16
CA GLU A 229 -29.55 7.25 -2.44
C GLU A 229 -29.29 6.02 -1.54
N SER A 230 -28.32 5.17 -1.91
CA SER A 230 -27.92 4.01 -1.12
C SER A 230 -26.79 4.28 -0.12
N ALA A 231 -26.20 5.49 -0.14
CA ALA A 231 -25.07 5.84 0.71
C ALA A 231 -25.54 6.40 2.06
N GLU A 232 -25.38 5.61 3.13
CA GLU A 232 -25.81 6.02 4.48
C GLU A 232 -24.76 6.88 5.21
N THR A 233 -23.48 6.78 4.82
CA THR A 233 -22.34 7.38 5.55
C THR A 233 -21.71 8.57 4.84
N LEU A 234 -22.16 8.90 3.62
CA LEU A 234 -21.58 9.95 2.81
C LEU A 234 -21.94 11.33 3.38
N LEU A 235 -20.91 12.08 3.81
CA LEU A 235 -21.06 13.41 4.39
C LEU A 235 -20.80 14.51 3.38
N THR A 236 -19.91 14.26 2.42
CA THR A 236 -19.48 15.26 1.44
C THR A 236 -19.45 14.66 0.05
N LEU A 237 -20.13 15.33 -0.88
CA LEU A 237 -20.14 15.02 -2.30
C LEU A 237 -19.66 16.25 -3.07
N ASP A 238 -18.48 16.16 -3.67
CA ASP A 238 -17.90 17.22 -4.50
C ASP A 238 -17.99 16.84 -5.98
N LEU A 239 -18.82 17.59 -6.71
CA LEU A 239 -18.97 17.49 -8.16
C LEU A 239 -18.52 18.78 -8.87
N ALA A 240 -17.73 19.62 -8.20
CA ALA A 240 -17.23 20.86 -8.77
C ALA A 240 -16.35 20.60 -10.00
N GLY A 241 -16.38 21.54 -10.96
CA GLY A 241 -15.60 21.44 -12.20
C GLY A 241 -16.15 20.45 -13.24
N ASN A 242 -17.38 19.96 -13.07
CA ASN A 242 -18.00 18.99 -13.99
C ASN A 242 -18.97 19.58 -15.02
N LEU A 243 -18.96 20.90 -15.26
CA LEU A 243 -19.91 21.56 -16.18
C LEU A 243 -21.36 21.17 -15.89
N ILE A 244 -21.75 21.30 -14.62
CA ILE A 244 -23.11 21.00 -14.16
C ILE A 244 -24.04 22.12 -14.63
N ASP A 245 -25.03 21.75 -15.43
CA ASP A 245 -26.13 22.62 -15.87
C ASP A 245 -27.34 22.49 -14.93
N ASP A 246 -28.38 23.30 -15.15
CA ASP A 246 -29.58 23.30 -14.31
C ASP A 246 -30.29 21.94 -14.29
N GLU A 247 -30.24 21.17 -15.39
CA GLU A 247 -30.85 19.84 -15.49
C GLU A 247 -30.09 18.82 -14.62
N LYS A 248 -28.76 18.78 -14.73
CA LYS A 248 -27.89 17.93 -13.90
C LYS A 248 -27.99 18.32 -12.43
N ALA A 249 -27.96 19.62 -12.11
CA ALA A 249 -28.08 20.12 -10.74
C ALA A 249 -29.41 19.70 -10.13
N ARG A 250 -30.51 19.84 -10.88
CA ARG A 250 -31.84 19.39 -10.45
C ARG A 250 -31.87 17.88 -10.20
N CYS A 251 -31.20 17.07 -11.01
CA CYS A 251 -31.14 15.62 -10.81
C CYS A 251 -30.51 15.26 -9.45
N VAL A 252 -29.35 15.82 -9.13
CA VAL A 252 -28.65 15.57 -7.85
C VAL A 252 -29.46 16.12 -6.67
N PHE A 253 -30.00 17.33 -6.80
CA PHE A 253 -30.76 17.96 -5.74
C PHE A 253 -32.04 17.17 -5.40
N LEU A 254 -32.78 16.68 -6.41
CA LEU A 254 -33.98 15.89 -6.18
C LEU A 254 -33.70 14.56 -5.48
N THR A 255 -32.52 13.97 -5.66
CA THR A 255 -32.12 12.77 -4.91
C THR A 255 -31.64 13.06 -3.48
N LEU A 256 -31.10 14.25 -3.22
CA LEU A 256 -30.59 14.65 -1.91
C LEU A 256 -31.66 15.26 -0.99
N VAL A 257 -32.66 15.96 -1.54
CA VAL A 257 -33.77 16.50 -0.76
C VAL A 257 -34.67 15.33 -0.33
N PRO A 258 -35.00 15.21 0.96
CA PRO A 258 -35.25 13.92 1.63
C PRO A 258 -36.42 13.14 1.00
N ILE A 259 -36.33 11.82 0.87
CA ILE A 259 -36.38 10.87 2.00
C ILE A 259 -37.26 11.43 3.15
N ARG A 260 -38.51 11.80 2.84
CA ARG A 260 -39.58 11.78 3.86
C ARG A 260 -39.80 10.34 4.30
N PRO A 261 -40.14 10.10 5.58
CA PRO A 261 -39.99 8.81 6.22
C PRO A 261 -40.74 7.77 5.40
N ARG A 262 -40.14 6.57 5.22
CA ARG A 262 -40.93 5.38 4.90
C ARG A 262 -41.96 5.25 6.02
N SER A 263 -43.14 5.82 5.84
CA SER A 263 -44.31 5.57 6.67
C SER A 263 -44.80 4.15 6.34
N ARG A 264 -43.99 3.14 6.66
CA ARG A 264 -44.48 1.79 6.92
C ARG A 264 -45.14 1.86 8.28
N GLY A 265 -46.43 2.20 8.34
CA GLY A 265 -47.20 1.97 9.57
C GLY A 265 -48.36 2.89 9.93
N TRP A 266 -48.66 3.97 9.20
CA TRP A 266 -49.72 4.92 9.64
C TRP A 266 -50.90 5.12 8.68
N ARG A 267 -51.15 4.13 7.83
CA ARG A 267 -52.45 3.97 7.14
C ARG A 267 -52.99 2.56 7.33
N ARG A 268 -53.32 2.20 8.56
CA ARG A 268 -54.26 1.11 8.92
C ARG A 268 -54.59 1.16 10.42
N ALA A 269 -54.96 2.33 10.94
CA ALA A 269 -55.50 2.46 12.30
C ALA A 269 -56.55 3.57 12.46
N ALA A 270 -57.09 4.10 11.35
CA ALA A 270 -58.10 5.16 11.36
C ALA A 270 -59.38 4.81 10.58
N SER A 271 -59.61 3.53 10.24
CA SER A 271 -60.86 3.10 9.56
C SER A 271 -61.57 1.91 10.22
N SER A 272 -61.16 1.48 11.41
CA SER A 272 -61.86 0.40 12.14
C SER A 272 -62.61 0.86 13.39
N ARG A 273 -62.81 2.17 13.59
CA ARG A 273 -63.50 2.71 14.76
C ARG A 273 -64.65 3.66 14.40
N ILE A 274 -65.50 3.28 13.44
CA ILE A 274 -66.82 3.93 13.21
C ILE A 274 -67.96 2.90 13.03
N ALA A 275 -67.73 1.59 13.01
CA ALA A 275 -68.80 0.59 12.86
C ALA A 275 -68.90 -0.36 14.06
N ALA A 276 -69.29 0.16 15.23
CA ALA A 276 -69.85 -0.64 16.33
C ALA A 276 -70.49 0.28 17.39
N SER A 277 -71.51 1.05 16.99
CA SER A 277 -72.47 1.64 17.92
C SER A 277 -73.72 2.04 17.14
N SER A 278 -74.59 1.08 16.86
CA SER A 278 -76.03 1.28 16.68
C SER A 278 -76.71 -0.06 16.40
N ALA A 279 -77.72 -0.36 17.24
CA ALA A 279 -78.67 -1.47 17.21
C ALA A 279 -78.17 -2.83 17.71
#